data_AF-A0A9D4QRE0-F1
#
_entry.id   AF-A0A9D4QRE0-F1
#
_cell.length_a   1.000
_cell.length_b   1.000
_cell.length_c   1.000
_cell.angle_alpha   90.00
_cell.angle_beta   90.00
_cell.angle_gamma   90.00
#
_symmetry.space_group_name_H-M   'P 1'
#
loop_
_entity.id
_entity.type
_entity.pdbx_description
1 polymer ?
#
loop_
_entity_poly.entity_id
_entity_poly.type
_entity_poly.pdbx_seq_one_letter_code
_entity_poly.pdbx_strand_id
1 'polypeptide(L)'
;MAFQSQSNSARIVFSTDSSVSARGFILTYTFSEQDCGGFFTDPFGIIASPNFPSNYTNGVRCTWFINAPEGYRINVTFTEFALEYHAECDHDYLELLNGPNASSPSIEKYCGTALPIAFQSQSNSARIVFSTNSIVSARGFNLTYTFSGQECSGVLTDPLGIITSPNFPLIYSDNVQCNWVIKAPEGYRINVSFTDFALEVNCNNDYLELFDGPDASSLSIGKYCGTAPPMAFQSQSNSARIVFSTDSTVRARGFRLTYTFSVEECGGNLTGPFGCITSPNFPSNYTNGVRCTWVINAPEGYRIHVTFTEFALEKHDECEYDYLELLDGPYASSPSIGKYCGIAQTMAFKLKSNSARIVFSTNSIVSARGFILTYTFSEPVLGSACSADSNCSEVTNAICHNNTCKCSASYTQKVDVCIIGLGNPCADNADCTANVAHSVCANNICACNDGYQHTGMECVVVLFQRMHLRCSCEICDCEKRTFSTGKR
;
A
#
# COMPACT_ATOMS: atom_id res chain seq x y z
N MET A 1 -10.01 4.45 -31.45
CA MET A 1 -9.08 3.35 -31.75
C MET A 1 -9.31 2.96 -33.21
N ALA A 2 -8.25 2.92 -34.02
CA ALA A 2 -8.34 2.57 -35.43
C ALA A 2 -7.52 1.30 -35.67
N PHE A 3 -8.11 0.32 -36.38
CA PHE A 3 -7.48 -0.97 -36.68
C PHE A 3 -7.45 -1.15 -38.20
N GLN A 4 -6.31 -1.55 -38.74
CA GLN A 4 -6.13 -1.83 -40.16
C GLN A 4 -5.90 -3.33 -40.35
N SER A 5 -6.69 -3.97 -41.21
CA SER A 5 -6.53 -5.39 -41.51
C SER A 5 -5.30 -5.62 -42.40
N GLN A 6 -4.58 -6.72 -42.15
CA GLN A 6 -3.43 -7.13 -42.98
C GLN A 6 -3.84 -7.78 -44.31
N SER A 7 -5.14 -8.03 -44.49
CA SER A 7 -5.72 -8.62 -45.68
C SER A 7 -7.01 -7.89 -46.06
N ASN A 8 -7.62 -8.32 -47.17
CA ASN A 8 -8.96 -7.91 -47.58
C ASN A 8 -10.10 -8.54 -46.74
N SER A 9 -9.78 -9.20 -45.63
CA SER A 9 -10.73 -9.89 -44.74
C SER A 9 -10.45 -9.57 -43.26
N ALA A 10 -11.52 -9.37 -42.49
CA ALA A 10 -11.49 -9.20 -41.05
C ALA A 10 -12.69 -9.92 -40.39
N ARG A 11 -12.47 -10.53 -39.22
CA ARG A 11 -13.51 -11.20 -38.43
C ARG A 11 -13.72 -10.46 -37.11
N ILE A 12 -14.95 -10.03 -36.85
CA ILE A 12 -15.36 -9.38 -35.61
C ILE A 12 -16.22 -10.37 -34.82
N VAL A 13 -15.87 -10.61 -33.56
CA VAL A 13 -16.65 -11.48 -32.65
C VAL A 13 -17.08 -10.65 -31.46
N PHE A 14 -18.39 -10.53 -31.26
CA PHE A 14 -18.99 -9.87 -30.10
C PHE A 14 -19.68 -10.93 -29.24
N SER A 15 -19.28 -11.00 -27.97
CA SER A 15 -19.83 -11.94 -26.97
C SER A 15 -20.30 -11.18 -25.75
N THR A 16 -21.43 -11.58 -25.18
CA THR A 16 -22.02 -11.01 -23.97
C THR A 16 -22.39 -12.09 -22.97
N ASP A 17 -22.65 -11.70 -21.73
CA ASP A 17 -23.25 -12.56 -20.70
C ASP A 17 -24.67 -12.11 -20.35
N SER A 18 -25.29 -12.74 -19.35
CA SER A 18 -26.67 -12.48 -18.92
C SER A 18 -26.81 -11.41 -17.84
N SER A 19 -25.74 -10.68 -17.48
CA SER A 19 -25.71 -9.87 -16.27
C SER A 19 -26.14 -8.42 -16.50
N VAL A 20 -25.40 -7.65 -17.31
CA VAL A 20 -25.58 -6.20 -17.48
C VAL A 20 -25.45 -5.82 -18.95
N SER A 21 -26.38 -5.01 -19.44
CA SER A 21 -26.34 -4.46 -20.81
C SER A 21 -25.86 -3.00 -20.82
N ALA A 22 -25.08 -2.63 -21.84
CA ALA A 22 -24.64 -1.25 -22.09
C ALA A 22 -25.03 -0.79 -23.51
N ARG A 23 -24.74 0.47 -23.86
CA ARG A 23 -25.11 1.09 -25.16
C ARG A 23 -24.43 0.48 -26.39
N GLY A 24 -23.53 -0.49 -26.23
CA GLY A 24 -22.79 -1.12 -27.32
C GLY A 24 -21.75 -0.20 -27.94
N PHE A 25 -21.38 -0.48 -29.20
CA PHE A 25 -20.42 0.32 -29.96
C PHE A 25 -20.88 0.51 -31.41
N ILE A 26 -20.43 1.60 -32.03
CA ILE A 26 -20.56 1.84 -33.47
C ILE A 26 -19.18 1.64 -34.08
N LEU A 27 -19.09 0.77 -35.09
CA LEU A 27 -17.87 0.57 -35.87
C LEU A 27 -18.06 1.13 -37.27
N THR A 28 -17.18 2.04 -37.65
CA THR A 28 -17.06 2.56 -39.01
C THR A 28 -15.80 2.01 -39.66
N TYR A 29 -15.88 1.59 -40.91
CA TYR A 29 -14.74 1.09 -41.68
C TYR A 29 -14.65 1.78 -43.04
N THR A 30 -13.43 1.90 -43.56
CA THR A 30 -13.15 2.41 -44.90
C THR A 30 -12.19 1.45 -45.60
N PHE A 31 -12.39 1.24 -46.90
CA PHE A 31 -11.41 0.52 -47.72
C PHE A 31 -10.35 1.52 -48.20
N SER A 32 -9.08 1.24 -47.92
CA SER A 32 -7.95 1.99 -48.49
C SER A 32 -7.37 1.17 -49.64
N GLU A 33 -7.16 1.79 -50.80
CA GLU A 33 -6.47 1.14 -51.91
C GLU A 33 -4.97 1.04 -51.56
N GLN A 34 -4.48 -0.20 -51.44
CA GLN A 34 -3.04 -0.52 -51.40
C GLN A 34 -2.24 -0.02 -50.18
N ASP A 35 -2.71 -0.27 -48.96
CA ASP A 35 -1.82 -0.25 -47.80
C ASP A 35 -1.84 -1.61 -47.10
N CYS A 36 -0.88 -2.46 -47.46
CA CYS A 36 -0.46 -3.58 -46.62
C CYS A 36 0.47 -3.07 -45.52
N GLY A 37 0.36 -3.62 -44.31
CA GLY A 37 1.06 -3.08 -43.16
C GLY A 37 0.24 -3.12 -41.88
N GLY A 38 0.65 -2.34 -40.88
CA GLY A 38 -0.12 -2.13 -39.66
C GLY A 38 0.71 -1.69 -38.47
N PHE A 39 0.04 -1.45 -37.34
CA PHE A 39 0.64 -1.11 -36.05
C PHE A 39 0.47 -2.27 -35.08
N PHE A 40 1.55 -2.64 -34.39
CA PHE A 40 1.64 -3.82 -33.54
C PHE A 40 2.13 -3.40 -32.16
N THR A 41 1.32 -3.69 -31.15
CA THR A 41 1.62 -3.42 -29.74
C THR A 41 1.60 -4.69 -28.90
N ASP A 42 1.12 -5.81 -29.46
CA ASP A 42 1.08 -7.10 -28.78
C ASP A 42 2.50 -7.67 -28.60
N PRO A 43 2.77 -8.37 -27.49
CA PRO A 43 4.12 -8.82 -27.09
C PRO A 43 4.75 -9.86 -28.02
N PHE A 44 3.94 -10.48 -28.88
CA PHE A 44 4.39 -11.35 -29.95
C PHE A 44 3.44 -11.22 -31.14
N GLY A 45 3.93 -11.53 -32.33
CA GLY A 45 3.11 -11.52 -33.52
C GLY A 45 3.80 -12.16 -34.72
N ILE A 46 3.02 -12.31 -35.78
CA ILE A 46 3.46 -12.88 -37.05
C ILE A 46 3.21 -11.84 -38.13
N ILE A 47 4.21 -11.64 -38.99
CA ILE A 47 4.12 -10.76 -40.16
C ILE A 47 4.53 -11.59 -41.38
N ALA A 48 3.70 -11.57 -42.41
CA ALA A 48 3.99 -12.26 -43.66
C ALA A 48 3.80 -11.32 -44.84
N SER A 49 4.48 -11.62 -45.94
CA SER A 49 4.28 -10.91 -47.20
C SER A 49 2.84 -11.08 -47.71
N PRO A 50 2.32 -10.13 -48.51
CA PRO A 50 1.00 -10.28 -49.13
C PRO A 50 0.86 -11.62 -49.87
N ASN A 51 -0.31 -12.25 -49.75
CA ASN A 51 -0.66 -13.55 -50.34
C ASN A 51 0.12 -14.77 -49.84
N PHE A 52 1.03 -14.63 -48.87
CA PHE A 52 1.78 -15.75 -48.30
C PHE A 52 0.81 -16.87 -47.83
N PRO A 53 1.02 -18.15 -48.17
CA PRO A 53 2.25 -18.75 -48.72
C PRO A 53 2.38 -18.75 -50.26
N SER A 54 1.47 -18.08 -50.98
CA SER A 54 1.58 -17.86 -52.43
C SER A 54 2.50 -16.68 -52.75
N ASN A 55 2.84 -16.50 -54.03
CA ASN A 55 3.71 -15.40 -54.44
C ASN A 55 3.11 -14.03 -54.12
N TYR A 56 3.96 -13.10 -53.67
CA TYR A 56 3.56 -11.72 -53.39
C TYR A 56 3.22 -10.95 -54.67
N THR A 57 2.43 -9.89 -54.52
CA THR A 57 2.05 -9.01 -55.63
C THR A 57 3.20 -8.07 -56.00
N ASN A 58 3.40 -7.83 -57.29
CA ASN A 58 4.36 -6.84 -57.78
C ASN A 58 3.87 -5.40 -57.51
N GLY A 59 4.81 -4.47 -57.37
CA GLY A 59 4.56 -3.03 -57.22
C GLY A 59 3.99 -2.60 -55.88
N VAL A 60 4.11 -3.43 -54.84
CA VAL A 60 3.61 -3.13 -53.48
C VAL A 60 4.69 -2.52 -52.61
N ARG A 61 4.25 -1.71 -51.64
CA ARG A 61 5.10 -1.21 -50.54
C ARG A 61 4.35 -1.35 -49.22
N CYS A 62 4.70 -2.34 -48.41
CA CYS A 62 4.10 -2.57 -47.11
C CYS A 62 4.95 -1.98 -45.99
N THR A 63 4.33 -1.39 -44.97
CA THR A 63 5.05 -0.92 -43.76
C THR A 63 4.37 -1.42 -42.49
N TRP A 64 5.13 -2.11 -41.64
CA TRP A 64 4.69 -2.52 -40.31
C TRP A 64 5.46 -1.75 -39.23
N PHE A 65 4.74 -1.24 -38.24
CA PHE A 65 5.27 -0.53 -37.08
C PHE A 65 5.06 -1.41 -35.85
N ILE A 66 6.15 -1.81 -35.22
CA ILE A 66 6.12 -2.57 -33.98
C ILE A 66 6.53 -1.63 -32.86
N ASN A 67 5.65 -1.43 -31.89
CA ASN A 67 5.89 -0.54 -30.77
C ASN A 67 5.71 -1.30 -29.45
N ALA A 68 6.83 -1.64 -28.83
CA ALA A 68 6.87 -2.26 -27.52
C ALA A 68 6.81 -1.20 -26.41
N PRO A 69 6.37 -1.56 -25.19
CA PRO A 69 6.49 -0.69 -24.03
C PRO A 69 7.96 -0.29 -23.78
N GLU A 70 8.17 0.82 -23.08
CA GLU A 70 9.52 1.22 -22.67
C GLU A 70 10.20 0.12 -21.85
N GLY A 71 11.50 -0.07 -22.07
CA GLY A 71 12.29 -1.13 -21.42
C GLY A 71 12.33 -2.45 -22.19
N TYR A 72 11.40 -2.67 -23.13
CA TYR A 72 11.41 -3.82 -24.02
C TYR A 72 12.18 -3.51 -25.31
N ARG A 73 12.76 -4.55 -25.93
CA ARG A 73 13.29 -4.53 -27.29
C ARG A 73 12.49 -5.53 -28.14
N ILE A 74 12.70 -5.54 -29.45
CA ILE A 74 11.93 -6.36 -30.38
C ILE A 74 12.90 -7.34 -31.03
N ASN A 75 12.72 -8.63 -30.76
CA ASN A 75 13.37 -9.71 -31.49
C ASN A 75 12.53 -10.09 -32.69
N VAL A 76 13.16 -10.31 -33.83
CA VAL A 76 12.52 -10.82 -35.04
C VAL A 76 13.28 -12.03 -35.54
N THR A 77 12.53 -13.06 -35.91
CA THR A 77 13.02 -14.31 -36.46
C THR A 77 12.26 -14.63 -37.74
N PHE A 78 12.93 -15.34 -38.66
CA PHE A 78 12.37 -15.71 -39.95
C PHE A 78 12.14 -17.21 -40.01
N THR A 79 10.97 -17.60 -40.50
CA THR A 79 10.64 -19.01 -40.77
C THR A 79 10.77 -19.34 -42.26
N GLU A 80 10.46 -18.36 -43.13
CA GLU A 80 10.55 -18.47 -44.58
C GLU A 80 11.00 -17.14 -45.19
N PHE A 81 11.81 -17.19 -46.26
CA PHE A 81 12.26 -15.99 -46.98
C PHE A 81 12.68 -16.31 -48.43
N ALA A 82 12.00 -15.72 -49.41
CA ALA A 82 12.33 -15.79 -50.83
C ALA A 82 11.80 -14.56 -51.57
N LEU A 83 12.69 -13.64 -51.93
CA LEU A 83 12.47 -12.44 -52.74
C LEU A 83 13.30 -12.47 -54.03
N GLU A 84 13.01 -11.58 -54.98
CA GLU A 84 13.90 -11.35 -56.13
C GLU A 84 15.31 -10.97 -55.65
N TYR A 85 16.34 -11.57 -56.24
CA TYR A 85 17.73 -11.26 -55.89
C TYR A 85 18.26 -10.09 -56.74
N HIS A 86 18.94 -9.16 -56.09
CA HIS A 86 19.75 -8.12 -56.72
C HIS A 86 20.99 -7.85 -55.88
N ALA A 87 22.13 -7.50 -56.50
CA ALA A 87 23.40 -7.31 -55.80
C ALA A 87 23.31 -6.30 -54.64
N GLU A 88 22.62 -5.18 -54.86
CA GLU A 88 22.37 -4.12 -53.85
C GLU A 88 20.95 -4.18 -53.23
N CYS A 89 20.19 -5.25 -53.50
CA CYS A 89 18.80 -5.40 -53.07
C CYS A 89 17.86 -4.22 -53.45
N ASP A 90 18.04 -3.62 -54.63
CA ASP A 90 17.25 -2.45 -55.08
C ASP A 90 15.99 -2.82 -55.88
N HIS A 91 15.80 -4.10 -56.18
CA HIS A 91 14.58 -4.62 -56.80
C HIS A 91 13.53 -4.87 -55.72
N ASP A 92 13.41 -6.11 -55.26
CA ASP A 92 12.52 -6.48 -54.17
C ASP A 92 13.32 -6.63 -52.89
N TYR A 93 12.87 -5.99 -51.81
CA TYR A 93 13.58 -6.04 -50.54
C TYR A 93 12.66 -5.97 -49.33
N LEU A 94 13.17 -6.56 -48.25
CA LEU A 94 12.68 -6.36 -46.89
C LEU A 94 13.73 -5.60 -46.09
N GLU A 95 13.40 -4.40 -45.65
CA GLU A 95 14.27 -3.55 -44.85
C GLU A 95 13.75 -3.44 -43.42
N LEU A 96 14.66 -3.50 -42.45
CA LEU A 96 14.35 -3.41 -41.04
C LEU A 96 15.06 -2.20 -40.43
N LEU A 97 14.29 -1.31 -39.82
CA LEU A 97 14.77 -0.05 -39.26
C LEU A 97 14.61 -0.03 -37.74
N ASN A 98 15.61 0.52 -37.07
CA ASN A 98 15.70 0.61 -35.62
C ASN A 98 15.01 1.88 -35.08
N GLY A 99 13.70 1.96 -35.23
CA GLY A 99 12.88 3.05 -34.72
C GLY A 99 11.61 3.28 -35.55
N PRO A 100 10.79 4.28 -35.16
CA PRO A 100 9.48 4.47 -35.76
C PRO A 100 9.51 5.25 -37.09
N ASN A 101 10.60 5.96 -37.41
CA ASN A 101 10.64 6.94 -38.49
C ASN A 101 11.33 6.39 -39.75
N ALA A 102 11.04 7.00 -40.92
CA ALA A 102 11.71 6.65 -42.17
C ALA A 102 13.21 7.01 -42.18
N SER A 103 13.62 7.92 -41.29
CA SER A 103 15.01 8.32 -41.07
C SER A 103 15.70 7.52 -39.96
N SER A 104 15.01 6.55 -39.34
CA SER A 104 15.61 5.69 -38.33
C SER A 104 16.78 4.88 -38.92
N PRO A 105 17.83 4.56 -38.14
CA PRO A 105 18.95 3.79 -38.65
C PRO A 105 18.49 2.45 -39.23
N SER A 106 18.88 2.16 -40.48
CA SER A 106 18.64 0.86 -41.10
C SER A 106 19.51 -0.17 -40.40
N ILE A 107 18.89 -1.28 -39.99
CA ILE A 107 19.58 -2.41 -39.38
C ILE A 107 20.19 -3.23 -40.49
N GLU A 108 19.35 -3.67 -41.42
CA GLU A 108 19.76 -4.47 -42.56
C GLU A 108 18.66 -4.48 -43.65
N LYS A 109 19.08 -4.70 -44.90
CA LYS A 109 18.20 -4.82 -46.07
C LYS A 109 18.41 -6.19 -46.74
N TYR A 110 17.34 -6.97 -46.86
CA TYR A 110 17.39 -8.35 -47.33
C TYR A 110 16.69 -8.53 -48.68
N CYS A 111 17.27 -9.38 -49.53
CA CYS A 111 16.69 -9.86 -50.79
C CYS A 111 17.23 -11.26 -51.14
N GLY A 112 16.71 -11.89 -52.21
CA GLY A 112 17.06 -13.25 -52.58
C GLY A 112 16.43 -14.33 -51.68
N THR A 113 17.06 -15.50 -51.59
CA THR A 113 16.47 -16.70 -50.95
C THR A 113 17.22 -17.19 -49.72
N ALA A 114 18.25 -16.48 -49.28
CA ALA A 114 18.95 -16.82 -48.04
C ALA A 114 18.08 -16.42 -46.84
N LEU A 115 17.92 -17.33 -45.88
CA LEU A 115 17.13 -17.04 -44.68
C LEU A 115 17.85 -15.95 -43.85
N PRO A 116 17.20 -14.80 -43.56
CA PRO A 116 17.83 -13.73 -42.81
C PRO A 116 18.20 -14.14 -41.38
N ILE A 117 19.22 -13.49 -40.84
CA ILE A 117 19.64 -13.69 -39.45
C ILE A 117 18.62 -13.01 -38.53
N ALA A 118 18.30 -13.67 -37.42
CA ALA A 118 17.47 -13.07 -36.38
C ALA A 118 18.12 -11.79 -35.84
N PHE A 119 17.32 -10.75 -35.60
CA PHE A 119 17.84 -9.49 -35.07
C PHE A 119 17.06 -9.03 -33.84
N GLN A 120 17.72 -8.19 -33.04
CA GLN A 120 17.13 -7.49 -31.90
C GLN A 120 17.23 -5.98 -32.12
N SER A 121 16.14 -5.24 -31.90
CA SER A 121 16.15 -3.78 -31.98
C SER A 121 16.96 -3.14 -30.84
N GLN A 122 17.53 -1.97 -31.09
CA GLN A 122 18.19 -1.18 -30.03
C GLN A 122 17.23 -0.19 -29.33
N SER A 123 16.01 -0.01 -29.84
CA SER A 123 14.94 0.77 -29.22
C SER A 123 13.69 -0.08 -28.98
N ASN A 124 12.70 0.46 -28.27
CA ASN A 124 11.40 -0.18 -28.07
C ASN A 124 10.47 -0.05 -29.29
N SER A 125 10.94 0.51 -30.40
CA SER A 125 10.18 0.59 -31.65
C SER A 125 11.00 0.04 -32.82
N ALA A 126 10.34 -0.68 -33.72
CA ALA A 126 10.93 -1.16 -34.96
C ALA A 126 9.96 -0.90 -36.12
N ARG A 127 10.54 -0.64 -37.30
CA ARG A 127 9.79 -0.48 -38.54
C ARG A 127 10.29 -1.48 -39.57
N ILE A 128 9.37 -2.20 -40.18
CA ILE A 128 9.66 -3.18 -41.24
C ILE A 128 9.04 -2.67 -42.53
N VAL A 129 9.83 -2.59 -43.59
CA VAL A 129 9.40 -2.09 -44.91
C VAL A 129 9.64 -3.18 -45.95
N PHE A 130 8.58 -3.63 -46.61
CA PHE A 130 8.66 -4.52 -47.76
C PHE A 130 8.33 -3.74 -49.03
N SER A 131 9.19 -3.77 -50.04
CA SER A 131 8.99 -3.04 -51.29
C SER A 131 9.34 -3.94 -52.47
N THR A 132 8.52 -3.91 -53.51
CA THR A 132 8.70 -4.74 -54.73
C THR A 132 8.62 -3.91 -56.00
N ASN A 133 9.32 -4.32 -57.06
CA ASN A 133 9.21 -3.77 -58.40
C ASN A 133 8.00 -4.35 -59.17
N SER A 134 7.83 -4.00 -60.44
CA SER A 134 6.68 -4.41 -61.28
C SER A 134 6.87 -5.75 -62.02
N ILE A 135 7.98 -6.45 -61.86
CA ILE A 135 8.45 -7.49 -62.80
C ILE A 135 8.38 -8.89 -62.18
N VAL A 136 9.18 -9.17 -61.16
CA VAL A 136 9.37 -10.53 -60.61
C VAL A 136 8.69 -10.64 -59.25
N SER A 137 8.04 -11.76 -58.99
CA SER A 137 7.57 -12.13 -57.65
C SER A 137 8.09 -13.50 -57.25
N ALA A 138 8.22 -13.70 -55.94
CA ALA A 138 8.60 -14.95 -55.33
C ALA A 138 7.66 -15.27 -54.15
N ARG A 139 7.95 -16.35 -53.43
CA ARG A 139 7.07 -16.87 -52.35
C ARG A 139 6.92 -15.91 -51.17
N GLY A 140 7.85 -14.95 -51.02
CA GLY A 140 7.80 -13.94 -49.99
C GLY A 140 8.42 -14.39 -48.67
N PHE A 141 7.91 -13.89 -47.55
CA PHE A 141 8.48 -14.15 -46.24
C PHE A 141 7.41 -14.40 -45.19
N ASN A 142 7.81 -15.10 -44.14
CA ASN A 142 7.04 -15.26 -42.91
C ASN A 142 7.99 -15.08 -41.72
N LEU A 143 7.78 -13.99 -40.98
CA LEU A 143 8.57 -13.65 -39.81
C LEU A 143 7.68 -13.62 -38.55
N THR A 144 8.30 -13.91 -37.43
CA THR A 144 7.69 -13.73 -36.12
C THR A 144 8.49 -12.72 -35.34
N TYR A 145 7.81 -11.88 -34.57
CA TYR A 145 8.46 -11.00 -33.62
C TYR A 145 8.00 -11.32 -32.21
N THR A 146 8.90 -11.12 -31.26
CA THR A 146 8.62 -11.17 -29.83
C THR A 146 9.28 -9.99 -29.17
N PHE A 147 8.69 -9.46 -28.12
CA PHE A 147 9.42 -8.52 -27.29
C PHE A 147 10.47 -9.29 -26.48
N SER A 148 11.63 -8.67 -26.29
CA SER A 148 12.79 -9.25 -25.64
C SER A 148 13.54 -8.15 -24.89
N GLY A 149 13.79 -8.33 -23.60
CA GLY A 149 14.48 -7.32 -22.80
C GLY A 149 13.63 -6.81 -21.62
N GLN A 150 14.33 -6.79 -20.47
CA GLN A 150 13.95 -6.48 -19.09
C GLN A 150 12.44 -6.37 -18.76
N GLU A 151 11.76 -7.50 -18.93
CA GLU A 151 10.31 -7.71 -18.75
C GLU A 151 9.79 -7.68 -17.30
N CYS A 152 10.50 -7.05 -16.38
CA CYS A 152 10.11 -7.01 -14.97
C CYS A 152 10.83 -5.90 -14.19
N SER A 153 11.28 -4.86 -14.89
CA SER A 153 11.90 -3.69 -14.25
C SER A 153 11.30 -2.42 -14.81
N GLY A 154 11.15 -1.38 -13.98
CA GLY A 154 10.60 -0.11 -14.43
C GLY A 154 9.97 0.69 -13.31
N VAL A 155 9.57 1.93 -13.65
CA VAL A 155 8.86 2.81 -12.73
C VAL A 155 7.36 2.72 -13.00
N LEU A 156 6.59 2.39 -11.97
CA LEU A 156 5.15 2.22 -12.06
C LEU A 156 4.45 3.40 -11.37
N THR A 157 3.70 4.19 -12.13
CA THR A 157 3.05 5.42 -11.63
C THR A 157 1.54 5.33 -11.54
N ASP A 158 0.93 4.26 -12.06
CA ASP A 158 -0.52 4.08 -12.03
C ASP A 158 -1.01 3.78 -10.61
N PRO A 159 -2.18 4.32 -10.20
CA PRO A 159 -2.67 4.24 -8.82
C PRO A 159 -3.08 2.85 -8.35
N LEU A 160 -3.18 1.90 -9.26
CA LEU A 160 -3.39 0.50 -8.97
C LEU A 160 -2.68 -0.30 -10.05
N GLY A 161 -2.18 -1.47 -9.68
CA GLY A 161 -1.51 -2.33 -10.64
C GLY A 161 -1.30 -3.73 -10.12
N ILE A 162 -0.84 -4.58 -11.03
CA ILE A 162 -0.56 -5.99 -10.78
C ILE A 162 0.87 -6.22 -11.24
N ILE A 163 1.67 -6.84 -10.39
CA ILE A 163 3.02 -7.28 -10.73
C ILE A 163 3.06 -8.79 -10.63
N THR A 164 3.59 -9.43 -11.66
CA THR A 164 3.78 -10.87 -11.75
C THR A 164 5.23 -11.19 -12.00
N SER A 165 5.68 -12.35 -11.52
CA SER A 165 6.92 -12.94 -12.02
C SER A 165 6.84 -13.16 -13.53
N PRO A 166 7.98 -13.15 -14.27
CA PRO A 166 7.99 -13.50 -15.68
C PRO A 166 7.32 -14.85 -15.93
N ASN A 167 6.57 -14.95 -17.03
CA ASN A 167 5.80 -16.12 -17.46
C ASN A 167 4.62 -16.55 -16.56
N PHE A 168 4.30 -15.85 -15.47
CA PHE A 168 3.17 -16.21 -14.59
C PHE A 168 1.86 -16.38 -15.40
N PRO A 169 1.06 -17.45 -15.18
CA PRO A 169 1.15 -18.44 -14.09
C PRO A 169 2.04 -19.66 -14.38
N LEU A 170 2.80 -19.65 -15.48
CA LEU A 170 3.81 -20.66 -15.79
C LEU A 170 5.06 -20.43 -14.92
N ILE A 171 5.95 -21.43 -14.92
CA ILE A 171 7.20 -21.36 -14.16
C ILE A 171 8.09 -20.21 -14.65
N TYR A 172 8.67 -19.45 -13.72
CA TYR A 172 9.59 -18.37 -14.06
C TYR A 172 10.90 -18.91 -14.64
N SER A 173 11.68 -18.07 -15.32
CA SER A 173 12.97 -18.46 -15.91
C SER A 173 14.12 -18.43 -14.89
N ASP A 174 15.17 -19.20 -15.17
CA ASP A 174 16.44 -19.15 -14.43
C ASP A 174 17.17 -17.81 -14.71
N ASN A 175 18.02 -17.35 -13.80
CA ASN A 175 18.87 -16.15 -13.91
C ASN A 175 18.10 -14.85 -14.22
N VAL A 176 16.91 -14.70 -13.65
CA VAL A 176 16.06 -13.52 -13.80
C VAL A 176 16.49 -12.45 -12.81
N GLN A 177 16.52 -11.20 -13.26
CA GLN A 177 16.68 -10.02 -12.39
C GLN A 177 15.65 -8.95 -12.75
N CYS A 178 14.76 -8.70 -11.79
CA CYS A 178 13.64 -7.79 -11.90
C CYS A 178 13.73 -6.71 -10.83
N ASN A 179 13.35 -5.49 -11.18
CA ASN A 179 13.42 -4.33 -10.30
C ASN A 179 12.33 -3.31 -10.64
N TRP A 180 11.22 -3.38 -9.91
CA TRP A 180 10.14 -2.40 -10.03
C TRP A 180 10.28 -1.31 -8.98
N VAL A 181 10.03 -0.08 -9.37
CA VAL A 181 9.88 1.07 -8.46
C VAL A 181 8.47 1.62 -8.65
N ILE A 182 7.59 1.37 -7.68
CA ILE A 182 6.27 1.96 -7.64
C ILE A 182 6.45 3.38 -7.10
N LYS A 183 6.01 4.38 -7.87
CA LYS A 183 6.14 5.80 -7.52
C LYS A 183 4.76 6.44 -7.52
N ALA A 184 4.24 6.68 -6.33
CA ALA A 184 2.98 7.38 -6.14
C ALA A 184 3.19 8.90 -6.13
N PRO A 185 2.13 9.70 -6.44
CA PRO A 185 2.15 11.13 -6.17
C PRO A 185 2.49 11.42 -4.71
N GLU A 186 3.04 12.60 -4.45
CA GLU A 186 3.31 13.02 -3.08
C GLU A 186 2.03 13.01 -2.23
N GLY A 187 2.17 12.60 -0.96
CA GLY A 187 1.04 12.44 -0.04
C GLY A 187 0.37 11.06 -0.06
N TYR A 188 0.61 10.23 -1.08
CA TYR A 188 0.08 8.87 -1.15
C TYR A 188 1.03 7.85 -0.51
N ARG A 189 0.46 6.74 -0.03
CA ARG A 189 1.19 5.52 0.37
C ARG A 189 0.86 4.37 -0.58
N ILE A 190 1.72 3.37 -0.62
CA ILE A 190 1.59 2.20 -1.50
C ILE A 190 1.26 1.00 -0.63
N ASN A 191 0.06 0.46 -0.80
CA ASN A 191 -0.35 -0.81 -0.21
C ASN A 191 -0.02 -1.92 -1.20
N VAL A 192 0.72 -2.94 -0.77
CA VAL A 192 1.05 -4.13 -1.57
C VAL A 192 0.47 -5.37 -0.90
N SER A 193 -0.17 -6.22 -1.70
CA SER A 193 -0.75 -7.48 -1.24
C SER A 193 -0.47 -8.61 -2.23
N PHE A 194 -0.37 -9.83 -1.71
CA PHE A 194 -0.03 -11.02 -2.50
C PHE A 194 -1.27 -11.88 -2.72
N THR A 195 -1.45 -12.32 -3.97
CA THR A 195 -2.56 -13.20 -4.36
C THR A 195 -2.09 -14.61 -4.72
N ASP A 196 -0.83 -14.78 -5.12
CA ASP A 196 -0.16 -16.07 -5.31
C ASP A 196 1.34 -15.89 -5.04
N PHE A 197 1.99 -16.92 -4.47
CA PHE A 197 3.41 -16.91 -4.15
C PHE A 197 3.97 -18.34 -4.03
N ALA A 198 4.92 -18.68 -4.90
CA ALA A 198 5.67 -19.93 -4.86
C ALA A 198 7.03 -19.73 -5.54
N LEU A 199 8.08 -19.61 -4.74
CA LEU A 199 9.49 -19.57 -5.14
C LEU A 199 10.25 -20.77 -4.57
N GLU A 200 11.52 -20.94 -4.95
CA GLU A 200 12.41 -21.89 -4.28
C GLU A 200 12.47 -21.64 -2.76
N VAL A 201 12.64 -22.68 -1.95
CA VAL A 201 12.59 -22.60 -0.48
C VAL A 201 13.78 -21.84 0.12
N ASN A 202 14.92 -21.78 -0.57
CA ASN A 202 16.12 -21.10 -0.06
C ASN A 202 16.23 -19.67 -0.60
N CYS A 203 16.02 -18.68 0.28
CA CYS A 203 16.04 -17.26 -0.07
C CYS A 203 17.43 -16.72 -0.51
N ASN A 204 18.47 -17.54 -0.48
CA ASN A 204 19.77 -17.20 -1.06
C ASN A 204 19.85 -17.49 -2.57
N ASN A 205 18.94 -18.31 -3.08
CA ASN A 205 18.83 -18.69 -4.47
C ASN A 205 17.81 -17.77 -5.14
N ASP A 206 16.53 -18.13 -5.03
CA ASP A 206 15.41 -17.35 -5.56
C ASP A 206 14.70 -16.56 -4.48
N TYR A 207 14.44 -15.27 -4.74
CA TYR A 207 13.78 -14.42 -3.76
C TYR A 207 13.06 -13.23 -4.36
N LEU A 208 12.04 -12.79 -3.63
CA LEU A 208 11.42 -11.48 -3.78
C LEU A 208 11.80 -10.62 -2.57
N GLU A 209 12.32 -9.41 -2.79
CA GLU A 209 12.68 -8.46 -1.74
C GLU A 209 11.89 -7.16 -1.91
N LEU A 210 11.39 -6.63 -0.78
CA LEU A 210 10.55 -5.44 -0.72
C LEU A 210 11.26 -4.34 0.07
N PHE A 211 11.27 -3.12 -0.48
CA PHE A 211 11.86 -1.94 0.14
C PHE A 211 10.85 -0.80 0.23
N ASP A 212 10.85 -0.08 1.35
CA ASP A 212 10.08 1.15 1.54
C ASP A 212 10.93 2.37 1.14
N GLY A 213 10.85 2.70 -0.15
CA GLY A 213 11.60 3.77 -0.79
C GLY A 213 12.03 3.40 -2.22
N PRO A 214 12.68 4.32 -2.94
CA PRO A 214 12.95 4.18 -4.37
C PRO A 214 14.20 3.35 -4.71
N ASP A 215 15.10 3.09 -3.77
CA ASP A 215 16.43 2.55 -4.05
C ASP A 215 16.91 1.50 -3.03
N ALA A 216 18.11 0.96 -3.23
CA ALA A 216 18.65 -0.13 -2.41
C ALA A 216 19.14 0.34 -1.03
N SER A 217 19.23 1.66 -0.79
CA SER A 217 19.53 2.23 0.52
C SER A 217 18.29 2.42 1.39
N SER A 218 17.10 2.25 0.78
CA SER A 218 15.82 2.30 1.45
C SER A 218 15.62 1.13 2.41
N LEU A 219 14.70 1.25 3.38
CA LEU A 219 14.47 0.21 4.39
C LEU A 219 13.99 -1.09 3.72
N SER A 220 14.77 -2.17 3.84
CA SER A 220 14.34 -3.51 3.42
C SER A 220 13.29 -4.02 4.43
N ILE A 221 12.07 -4.23 3.94
CA ILE A 221 10.95 -4.76 4.72
C ILE A 221 11.12 -6.27 4.92
N GLY A 222 11.69 -6.95 3.93
CA GLY A 222 12.01 -8.36 4.02
C GLY A 222 12.35 -9.00 2.68
N LYS A 223 13.01 -10.16 2.78
CA LYS A 223 13.39 -11.04 1.68
C LYS A 223 12.60 -12.35 1.80
N TYR A 224 11.88 -12.72 0.76
CA TYR A 224 10.84 -13.76 0.79
C TYR A 224 11.10 -14.84 -0.27
N CYS A 225 10.81 -16.09 0.09
CA CYS A 225 10.97 -17.28 -0.76
C CYS A 225 10.05 -18.41 -0.26
N GLY A 226 10.05 -19.57 -0.91
CA GLY A 226 9.15 -20.69 -0.60
C GLY A 226 7.70 -20.44 -1.04
N THR A 227 6.73 -21.09 -0.37
CA THR A 227 5.31 -21.09 -0.78
C THR A 227 4.39 -20.31 0.14
N ALA A 228 4.91 -19.73 1.22
CA ALA A 228 4.12 -18.88 2.12
C ALA A 228 4.13 -17.44 1.58
N PRO A 229 2.97 -16.85 1.22
CA PRO A 229 2.93 -15.48 0.74
C PRO A 229 3.33 -14.50 1.86
N PRO A 230 4.06 -13.41 1.52
CA PRO A 230 4.34 -12.34 2.48
C PRO A 230 3.06 -11.71 3.03
N MET A 231 3.13 -11.15 4.25
CA MET A 231 2.05 -10.31 4.76
C MET A 231 1.92 -9.05 3.89
N ALA A 232 0.68 -8.57 3.73
CA ALA A 232 0.45 -7.29 3.07
C ALA A 232 1.17 -6.17 3.82
N PHE A 233 1.73 -5.21 3.09
CA PHE A 233 2.46 -4.08 3.67
C PHE A 233 2.00 -2.76 3.07
N GLN A 234 2.13 -1.69 3.86
CA GLN A 234 1.93 -0.31 3.44
C GLN A 234 3.26 0.42 3.57
N SER A 235 3.67 1.14 2.53
CA SER A 235 4.88 1.98 2.57
C SER A 235 4.71 3.17 3.52
N GLN A 236 5.80 3.65 4.11
CA GLN A 236 5.89 4.92 4.84
C GLN A 236 6.30 6.08 3.93
N SER A 237 6.86 5.80 2.76
CA SER A 237 7.13 6.77 1.71
C SER A 237 6.11 6.70 0.57
N ASN A 238 6.18 7.63 -0.39
CA ASN A 238 5.41 7.56 -1.63
C ASN A 238 6.08 6.69 -2.71
N SER A 239 7.09 5.90 -2.35
CA SER A 239 7.81 5.01 -3.26
C SER A 239 8.01 3.64 -2.64
N ALA A 240 7.92 2.58 -3.43
CA ALA A 240 8.23 1.24 -2.98
C ALA A 240 9.02 0.52 -4.07
N ARG A 241 10.08 -0.19 -3.68
CA ARG A 241 10.92 -0.93 -4.60
C ARG A 241 10.76 -2.43 -4.37
N ILE A 242 10.62 -3.18 -5.46
CA ILE A 242 10.40 -4.62 -5.46
C ILE A 242 11.47 -5.25 -6.35
N VAL A 243 12.24 -6.17 -5.79
CA VAL A 243 13.33 -6.86 -6.48
C VAL A 243 13.03 -8.35 -6.52
N PHE A 244 13.04 -8.96 -7.71
CA PHE A 244 12.95 -10.41 -7.87
C PHE A 244 14.22 -10.92 -8.53
N SER A 245 14.88 -11.89 -7.90
CA SER A 245 16.12 -12.49 -8.40
C SER A 245 16.03 -14.00 -8.34
N THR A 246 16.53 -14.67 -9.38
CA THR A 246 16.62 -16.14 -9.44
C THR A 246 18.01 -16.61 -9.80
N ASP A 247 18.36 -17.83 -9.38
CA ASP A 247 19.61 -18.48 -9.73
C ASP A 247 19.49 -19.35 -11.00
N SER A 248 20.50 -20.18 -11.28
CA SER A 248 20.53 -21.02 -12.48
C SER A 248 19.71 -22.33 -12.38
N THR A 249 19.02 -22.57 -11.27
CA THR A 249 18.40 -23.85 -10.90
C THR A 249 17.05 -23.67 -10.19
N VAL A 250 16.33 -24.79 -10.03
CA VAL A 250 15.10 -24.94 -9.21
C VAL A 250 14.07 -23.81 -9.35
N ARG A 251 13.13 -23.98 -10.28
CA ARG A 251 12.06 -23.02 -10.53
C ARG A 251 10.73 -23.42 -9.91
N ALA A 252 9.88 -22.43 -9.68
CA ALA A 252 8.52 -22.59 -9.22
C ALA A 252 7.55 -21.72 -10.04
N ARG A 253 6.27 -21.68 -9.64
CA ARG A 253 5.20 -20.95 -10.37
C ARG A 253 5.33 -19.43 -10.29
N GLY A 254 6.14 -18.92 -9.37
CA GLY A 254 6.39 -17.49 -9.20
C GLY A 254 5.37 -16.80 -8.31
N PHE A 255 5.06 -15.54 -8.59
CA PHE A 255 4.19 -14.74 -7.74
C PHE A 255 3.26 -13.84 -8.54
N ARG A 256 2.15 -13.46 -7.91
CA ARG A 256 1.26 -12.39 -8.37
C ARG A 256 0.88 -11.52 -7.19
N LEU A 257 1.29 -10.26 -7.24
CA LEU A 257 0.97 -9.25 -6.25
C LEU A 257 0.15 -8.13 -6.89
N THR A 258 -0.63 -7.44 -6.07
CA THR A 258 -1.36 -6.24 -6.44
C THR A 258 -0.92 -5.10 -5.57
N TYR A 259 -0.89 -3.89 -6.12
CA TYR A 259 -0.63 -2.69 -5.35
C TYR A 259 -1.70 -1.64 -5.63
N THR A 260 -1.94 -0.78 -4.63
CA THR A 260 -2.86 0.34 -4.73
C THR A 260 -2.27 1.53 -4.00
N PHE A 261 -2.48 2.73 -4.53
CA PHE A 261 -2.16 3.96 -3.82
C PHE A 261 -3.30 4.24 -2.84
N SER A 262 -2.96 4.35 -1.56
CA SER A 262 -3.89 4.80 -0.54
C SER A 262 -3.60 6.25 -0.19
N VAL A 263 -4.64 7.07 -0.18
CA VAL A 263 -4.65 8.40 0.45
C VAL A 263 -4.78 8.23 1.97
N GLU A 264 -4.14 7.22 2.56
CA GLU A 264 -3.86 7.34 3.98
C GLU A 264 -2.79 8.40 4.09
N GLU A 265 -3.27 9.65 4.12
CA GLU A 265 -2.62 10.81 4.68
C GLU A 265 -1.89 10.28 5.91
N CYS A 266 -0.56 10.16 5.78
CA CYS A 266 0.40 10.08 6.87
C CYS A 266 -0.22 9.89 8.28
N GLY A 267 0.03 8.77 8.95
CA GLY A 267 -0.69 8.53 10.19
C GLY A 267 -0.62 7.09 10.64
N GLY A 268 -1.58 6.71 11.47
CA GLY A 268 -1.82 5.33 11.85
C GLY A 268 -1.71 5.06 13.35
N ASN A 269 -1.95 3.81 13.73
CA ASN A 269 -1.84 3.34 15.10
C ASN A 269 -0.45 2.78 15.37
N LEU A 270 0.20 3.28 16.42
CA LEU A 270 1.56 2.93 16.81
C LEU A 270 1.54 2.24 18.17
N THR A 271 2.05 1.02 18.26
CA THR A 271 2.03 0.21 19.49
C THR A 271 3.41 -0.22 19.98
N GLY A 272 4.46 0.14 19.24
CA GLY A 272 5.85 -0.20 19.60
C GLY A 272 6.33 0.59 20.81
N PRO A 273 7.24 0.06 21.66
CA PRO A 273 7.70 0.71 22.89
C PRO A 273 8.53 1.97 22.67
N PHE A 274 8.96 2.20 21.43
CA PHE A 274 9.57 3.43 20.98
C PHE A 274 9.32 3.56 19.48
N GLY A 275 9.47 4.77 18.96
CA GLY A 275 9.38 5.01 17.52
C GLY A 275 9.79 6.41 17.12
N CYS A 276 9.83 6.60 15.80
CA CYS A 276 10.16 7.86 15.17
C CYS A 276 9.05 8.20 14.16
N ILE A 277 8.56 9.43 14.21
CA ILE A 277 7.55 10.00 13.32
C ILE A 277 8.18 11.21 12.66
N THR A 278 8.13 11.27 11.34
CA THR A 278 8.57 12.42 10.57
C THR A 278 7.42 13.03 9.80
N SER A 279 7.53 14.34 9.53
CA SER A 279 6.64 14.97 8.56
C SER A 279 6.77 14.27 7.19
N PRO A 280 5.72 14.26 6.36
CA PRO A 280 5.83 13.81 4.97
C PRO A 280 7.02 14.45 4.27
N ASN A 281 7.72 13.67 3.44
CA ASN A 281 8.88 14.08 2.64
C ASN A 281 10.16 14.48 3.41
N PHE A 282 10.20 14.39 4.75
CA PHE A 282 11.40 14.73 5.51
C PHE A 282 12.63 13.94 5.00
N PRO A 283 13.82 14.56 4.76
CA PRO A 283 14.24 15.92 5.15
C PRO A 283 13.90 17.03 4.15
N SER A 284 13.21 16.73 3.06
CA SER A 284 12.64 17.74 2.15
C SER A 284 11.39 18.37 2.77
N ASN A 285 10.94 19.47 2.17
CA ASN A 285 9.77 20.18 2.69
C ASN A 285 8.51 19.32 2.61
N TYR A 286 7.65 19.43 3.63
CA TYR A 286 6.37 18.73 3.65
C TYR A 286 5.39 19.26 2.59
N THR A 287 4.38 18.46 2.30
CA THR A 287 3.34 18.75 1.32
C THR A 287 2.26 19.67 1.88
N ASN A 288 1.71 20.54 1.03
CA ASN A 288 0.60 21.43 1.37
C ASN A 288 -0.74 20.66 1.33
N GLY A 289 -1.70 21.07 2.13
CA GLY A 289 -3.06 20.56 2.16
C GLY A 289 -3.19 19.15 2.74
N VAL A 290 -2.25 18.72 3.59
CA VAL A 290 -2.27 17.39 4.21
C VAL A 290 -2.73 17.45 5.66
N ARG A 291 -3.40 16.38 6.13
CA ARG A 291 -3.79 16.24 7.53
C ARG A 291 -3.42 14.84 8.06
N CYS A 292 -2.24 14.75 8.64
CA CYS A 292 -1.76 13.53 9.26
C CYS A 292 -2.34 13.31 10.66
N THR A 293 -2.66 12.06 11.01
CA THR A 293 -3.03 11.69 12.40
C THR A 293 -2.38 10.39 12.83
N TRP A 294 -1.56 10.45 13.88
CA TRP A 294 -1.00 9.27 14.55
C TRP A 294 -1.64 9.09 15.91
N VAL A 295 -1.89 7.83 16.29
CA VAL A 295 -2.33 7.46 17.63
C VAL A 295 -1.33 6.46 18.20
N ILE A 296 -0.64 6.84 19.27
CA ILE A 296 0.29 5.99 19.99
C ILE A 296 -0.48 5.33 21.13
N ASN A 297 -0.43 4.01 21.23
CA ASN A 297 -1.09 3.23 22.28
C ASN A 297 -0.05 2.39 23.03
N ALA A 298 0.27 2.80 24.24
CA ALA A 298 1.10 2.04 25.15
C ALA A 298 0.25 1.02 25.93
N PRO A 299 0.86 -0.10 26.37
CA PRO A 299 0.20 -1.01 27.30
C PRO A 299 -0.31 -0.28 28.54
N GLU A 300 -1.36 -0.84 29.16
CA GLU A 300 -1.93 -0.25 30.37
C GLU A 300 -0.86 -0.04 31.44
N GLY A 301 -0.80 1.16 32.02
CA GLY A 301 0.18 1.52 33.06
C GLY A 301 1.48 2.13 32.55
N TYR A 302 1.80 1.97 31.27
CA TYR A 302 2.93 2.68 30.68
C TYR A 302 2.53 4.12 30.34
N ARG A 303 3.50 5.02 30.38
CA ARG A 303 3.31 6.42 29.96
C ARG A 303 4.16 6.74 28.74
N ILE A 304 3.73 7.72 27.97
CA ILE A 304 4.38 8.08 26.72
C ILE A 304 5.21 9.35 26.92
N HIS A 305 6.49 9.27 26.57
CA HIS A 305 7.40 10.40 26.48
C HIS A 305 7.60 10.76 25.01
N VAL A 306 7.32 12.00 24.64
CA VAL A 306 7.43 12.50 23.27
C VAL A 306 8.53 13.55 23.21
N THR A 307 9.43 13.44 22.23
CA THR A 307 10.52 14.41 22.02
C THR A 307 10.57 14.84 20.56
N PHE A 308 10.44 16.14 20.30
CA PHE A 308 10.70 16.74 19.00
C PHE A 308 12.19 17.04 18.90
N THR A 309 12.91 16.39 17.99
CA THR A 309 14.35 16.60 17.79
C THR A 309 14.65 17.64 16.71
N GLU A 310 13.79 17.72 15.70
CA GLU A 310 13.78 18.81 14.70
C GLU A 310 12.35 19.31 14.51
N PHE A 311 12.17 20.62 14.37
CA PHE A 311 10.85 21.23 14.19
C PHE A 311 10.94 22.57 13.43
N ALA A 312 10.41 22.58 12.21
CA ALA A 312 10.31 23.75 11.35
C ALA A 312 9.03 23.67 10.49
N LEU A 313 7.98 24.35 10.92
CA LEU A 313 6.72 24.56 10.21
C LEU A 313 6.55 26.03 9.80
N GLU A 314 5.54 26.34 8.98
CA GLU A 314 5.14 27.72 8.71
C GLU A 314 4.84 28.44 10.03
N LYS A 315 5.31 29.68 10.17
CA LYS A 315 5.12 30.46 11.39
C LYS A 315 3.82 31.24 11.32
N HIS A 316 3.01 31.15 12.38
CA HIS A 316 1.85 32.00 12.63
C HIS A 316 1.71 32.26 14.13
N ASP A 317 1.19 33.42 14.54
CA ASP A 317 1.12 33.78 15.96
C ASP A 317 0.19 32.85 16.77
N GLU A 318 -0.88 32.35 16.13
CA GLU A 318 -1.84 31.40 16.71
C GLU A 318 -1.75 29.98 16.09
N CYS A 319 -0.73 29.70 15.28
CA CYS A 319 -0.57 28.42 14.59
C CYS A 319 -1.82 27.95 13.81
N GLU A 320 -2.48 28.86 13.08
CA GLU A 320 -3.68 28.55 12.29
C GLU A 320 -3.38 28.06 10.88
N TYR A 321 -2.15 28.28 10.42
CA TYR A 321 -1.65 27.80 9.14
C TYR A 321 -1.20 26.34 9.27
N ASP A 322 0.10 26.08 9.12
CA ASP A 322 0.65 24.77 9.38
C ASP A 322 0.91 24.56 10.87
N TYR A 323 0.44 23.45 11.41
CA TYR A 323 0.62 23.13 12.83
C TYR A 323 0.73 21.65 13.09
N LEU A 324 1.39 21.34 14.21
CA LEU A 324 1.33 20.05 14.85
C LEU A 324 0.68 20.20 16.23
N GLU A 325 -0.34 19.42 16.49
CA GLU A 325 -1.04 19.36 17.78
C GLU A 325 -0.76 18.02 18.47
N LEU A 326 -0.42 18.08 19.77
CA LEU A 326 -0.20 16.92 20.63
C LEU A 326 -1.34 16.85 21.66
N LEU A 327 -2.03 15.71 21.71
CA LEU A 327 -3.12 15.45 22.65
C LEU A 327 -2.81 14.26 23.57
N ASP A 328 -3.16 14.39 24.85
CA ASP A 328 -2.99 13.38 25.91
C ASP A 328 -4.18 12.41 25.95
N GLY A 329 -4.26 11.56 24.93
CA GLY A 329 -5.30 10.55 24.75
C GLY A 329 -5.53 10.21 23.27
N PRO A 330 -6.33 9.18 22.95
CA PRO A 330 -6.47 8.69 21.58
C PRO A 330 -7.50 9.47 20.73
N TYR A 331 -8.37 10.25 21.38
CA TYR A 331 -9.51 10.91 20.74
C TYR A 331 -9.21 12.37 20.38
N ALA A 332 -9.94 12.92 19.40
CA ALA A 332 -9.86 14.34 19.04
C ALA A 332 -10.34 15.29 20.16
N SER A 333 -11.14 14.76 21.10
CA SER A 333 -11.59 15.47 22.30
C SER A 333 -10.66 15.30 23.50
N SER A 334 -9.52 14.63 23.35
CA SER A 334 -8.56 14.44 24.44
C SER A 334 -7.94 15.79 24.83
N PRO A 335 -7.45 15.95 26.08
CA PRO A 335 -6.78 17.18 26.49
C PRO A 335 -5.61 17.54 25.56
N SER A 336 -5.65 18.73 24.96
CA SER A 336 -4.55 19.23 24.13
C SER A 336 -3.39 19.68 25.02
N ILE A 337 -2.20 19.13 24.79
CA ILE A 337 -0.95 19.57 25.43
C ILE A 337 -0.48 20.88 24.79
N GLY A 338 -0.69 21.01 23.49
CA GLY A 338 -0.42 22.25 22.76
C GLY A 338 -0.47 22.07 21.25
N LYS A 339 -0.56 23.22 20.57
CA LYS A 339 -0.52 23.39 19.13
C LYS A 339 0.75 24.18 18.78
N TYR A 340 1.57 23.64 17.90
CA TYR A 340 2.93 24.12 17.65
C TYR A 340 3.14 24.43 16.16
N CYS A 341 3.87 25.50 15.87
CA CYS A 341 4.22 25.94 14.52
C CYS A 341 5.51 26.80 14.55
N GLY A 342 6.00 27.24 13.38
CA GLY A 342 7.27 27.95 13.28
C GLY A 342 8.50 27.07 13.50
N ILE A 343 9.61 27.67 13.92
CA ILE A 343 10.87 26.97 14.20
C ILE A 343 11.07 26.86 15.71
N ALA A 344 11.27 25.65 16.20
CA ALA A 344 11.52 25.38 17.61
C ALA A 344 12.80 24.56 17.81
N GLN A 345 13.46 24.77 18.95
CA GLN A 345 14.49 23.85 19.45
C GLN A 345 13.83 22.54 19.94
N THR A 346 14.66 21.61 20.42
CA THR A 346 14.20 20.34 20.99
C THR A 346 13.17 20.58 22.11
N MET A 347 12.00 19.94 21.99
CA MET A 347 10.92 19.99 22.99
C MET A 347 10.61 18.58 23.47
N ALA A 348 10.34 18.39 24.76
CA ALA A 348 10.00 17.09 25.32
C ALA A 348 8.77 17.18 26.23
N PHE A 349 7.88 16.20 26.12
CA PHE A 349 6.60 16.13 26.83
C PHE A 349 6.43 14.76 27.47
N LYS A 350 6.01 14.75 28.74
CA LYS A 350 5.56 13.54 29.44
C LYS A 350 4.04 13.54 29.47
N LEU A 351 3.42 12.53 28.88
CA LEU A 351 1.97 12.39 28.84
C LEU A 351 1.47 11.64 30.07
N LYS A 352 0.23 11.92 30.49
CA LYS A 352 -0.39 11.27 31.67
C LYS A 352 -1.16 10.02 31.26
N SER A 353 -1.72 9.99 30.06
CA SER A 353 -2.41 8.85 29.49
C SER A 353 -1.42 7.83 28.95
N ASN A 354 -1.87 6.58 28.85
CA ASN A 354 -1.17 5.52 28.11
C ASN A 354 -1.42 5.59 26.59
N SER A 355 -2.17 6.59 26.12
CA SER A 355 -2.37 6.85 24.70
C SER A 355 -2.10 8.31 24.36
N ALA A 356 -1.59 8.57 23.16
CA ALA A 356 -1.34 9.90 22.64
C ALA A 356 -1.91 10.04 21.23
N ARG A 357 -2.39 11.23 20.86
CA ARG A 357 -2.79 11.55 19.50
C ARG A 357 -1.97 12.74 19.01
N ILE A 358 -1.38 12.59 17.82
CA ILE A 358 -0.59 13.62 17.16
C ILE A 358 -1.29 13.97 15.85
N VAL A 359 -1.58 15.24 15.64
CA VAL A 359 -2.24 15.75 14.44
C VAL A 359 -1.31 16.76 13.77
N PHE A 360 -0.92 16.51 12.52
CA PHE A 360 -0.17 17.47 11.71
C PHE A 360 -1.07 17.94 10.56
N SER A 361 -1.32 19.24 10.45
CA SER A 361 -2.20 19.81 9.44
C SER A 361 -1.50 20.94 8.72
N THR A 362 -1.58 20.96 7.40
CA THR A 362 -1.01 22.02 6.56
C THR A 362 -2.09 22.71 5.73
N ASN A 363 -1.87 23.99 5.44
CA ASN A 363 -2.71 24.77 4.54
C ASN A 363 -2.28 24.53 3.07
N SER A 364 -2.85 25.27 2.11
CA SER A 364 -2.53 25.09 0.68
C SER A 364 -1.28 25.81 0.18
N ILE A 365 -0.59 26.63 0.99
CA ILE A 365 0.45 27.56 0.53
C ILE A 365 1.55 27.71 1.60
N VAL A 366 2.82 27.59 1.18
CA VAL A 366 4.04 27.61 2.02
C VAL A 366 4.27 26.29 2.76
N SER A 367 5.46 25.72 2.59
CA SER A 367 5.93 24.58 3.37
C SER A 367 7.35 24.81 3.86
N ALA A 368 7.69 24.12 4.94
CA ALA A 368 9.00 24.14 5.57
C ALA A 368 9.56 22.71 5.69
N ARG A 369 10.75 22.59 6.29
CA ARG A 369 11.49 21.32 6.38
C ARG A 369 10.76 20.24 7.18
N GLY A 370 9.82 20.63 8.04
CA GLY A 370 8.99 19.71 8.81
C GLY A 370 9.58 19.35 10.16
N PHE A 371 9.34 18.11 10.61
CA PHE A 371 9.71 17.69 11.96
C PHE A 371 10.22 16.26 12.02
N ILE A 372 11.03 15.99 13.06
CA ILE A 372 11.31 14.66 13.57
C ILE A 372 10.81 14.62 15.02
N LEU A 373 9.92 13.69 15.30
CA LEU A 373 9.42 13.36 16.62
C LEU A 373 9.85 11.93 16.95
N THR A 374 10.39 11.73 18.14
CA THR A 374 10.58 10.40 18.71
C THR A 374 9.68 10.21 19.91
N TYR A 375 9.26 8.99 20.17
CA TYR A 375 8.54 8.64 21.40
C TYR A 375 9.10 7.39 22.02
N THR A 376 8.96 7.28 23.34
CA THR A 376 9.33 6.11 24.12
C THR A 376 8.26 5.87 25.20
N PHE A 377 8.07 4.61 25.56
CA PHE A 377 7.25 4.23 26.69
C PHE A 377 8.12 4.21 27.95
N SER A 378 7.62 4.78 29.04
CA SER A 378 8.20 4.63 30.36
C SER A 378 7.43 3.58 31.14
N GLU A 379 8.16 2.77 31.89
CA GLU A 379 7.57 1.76 32.78
C GLU A 379 6.61 2.38 33.80
N PRO A 380 5.61 1.61 34.28
CA PRO A 380 4.74 2.04 35.36
C PRO A 380 5.54 2.45 36.60
N VAL A 381 5.17 3.57 37.19
CA VAL A 381 5.79 4.08 38.42
C VAL A 381 5.36 3.22 39.60
N LEU A 382 4.08 2.82 39.67
CA LEU A 382 3.61 1.90 40.71
C LEU A 382 4.19 0.50 40.51
N GLY A 383 4.84 -0.03 41.55
CA GLY A 383 5.60 -1.29 41.52
C GLY A 383 7.10 -1.11 41.21
N SER A 384 7.53 0.08 40.78
CA SER A 384 8.94 0.39 40.57
C SER A 384 9.70 0.49 41.91
N ALA A 385 11.02 0.27 41.87
CA ALA A 385 11.88 0.40 43.04
C ALA A 385 12.05 1.86 43.45
N CYS A 386 12.01 2.14 44.75
CA CYS A 386 12.16 3.49 45.29
C CYS A 386 13.02 3.51 46.55
N SER A 387 13.60 4.67 46.86
CA SER A 387 14.30 4.93 48.12
C SER A 387 13.67 6.10 48.91
N ALA A 388 12.86 6.93 48.26
CA ALA A 388 12.09 8.00 48.87
C ALA A 388 10.78 8.25 48.10
N ASP A 389 9.81 8.92 48.73
CA ASP A 389 8.52 9.27 48.11
C ASP A 389 8.66 10.11 46.84
N SER A 390 9.76 10.87 46.71
CA SER A 390 10.08 11.65 45.51
C SER A 390 10.32 10.78 44.27
N ASN A 391 10.67 9.50 44.42
CA ASN A 391 10.77 8.58 43.28
C ASN A 391 9.39 8.21 42.72
N CYS A 392 8.32 8.36 43.51
CA CYS A 392 6.96 7.96 43.15
C CYS A 392 6.07 9.14 42.74
N SER A 393 6.61 10.38 42.75
CA SER A 393 5.83 11.61 42.62
C SER A 393 5.15 11.81 41.26
N GLU A 394 5.52 11.02 40.26
CA GLU A 394 4.85 11.01 38.94
C GLU A 394 3.41 10.45 39.01
N VAL A 395 3.09 9.68 40.05
CA VAL A 395 1.73 9.22 40.37
C VAL A 395 1.23 9.96 41.60
N THR A 396 0.16 10.74 41.44
CA THR A 396 -0.46 11.45 42.56
C THR A 396 -0.93 10.45 43.63
N ASN A 397 -0.65 10.74 44.89
CA ASN A 397 -0.96 9.89 46.05
C ASN A 397 -0.17 8.57 46.13
N ALA A 398 0.90 8.40 45.36
CA ALA A 398 1.86 7.32 45.54
C ALA A 398 2.94 7.68 46.55
N ILE A 399 3.40 6.69 47.32
CA ILE A 399 4.46 6.77 48.33
C ILE A 399 5.44 5.61 48.13
N CYS A 400 6.66 5.79 48.63
CA CYS A 400 7.64 4.73 48.69
C CYS A 400 7.42 3.88 49.95
N HIS A 401 7.01 2.63 49.76
CA HIS A 401 6.77 1.71 50.87
C HIS A 401 7.49 0.38 50.62
N ASN A 402 8.34 -0.04 51.56
CA ASN A 402 9.20 -1.23 51.43
C ASN A 402 10.00 -1.26 50.12
N ASN A 403 10.67 -0.15 49.79
CA ASN A 403 11.46 0.04 48.57
C ASN A 403 10.68 -0.13 47.26
N THR A 404 9.35 -0.03 47.30
CA THR A 404 8.48 -0.09 46.11
C THR A 404 7.47 1.04 46.11
N CYS A 405 7.26 1.69 44.97
CA CYS A 405 6.23 2.71 44.83
C CYS A 405 4.85 2.08 44.89
N LYS A 406 4.01 2.55 45.82
CA LYS A 406 2.65 2.05 46.07
C LYS A 406 1.70 3.22 46.36
N CYS A 407 0.41 2.99 46.23
CA CYS A 407 -0.57 3.97 46.68
C CYS A 407 -0.52 4.17 48.19
N SER A 408 -0.72 5.41 48.63
CA SER A 408 -0.89 5.73 50.05
C SER A 408 -2.13 5.05 50.65
N ALA A 409 -2.18 4.91 51.97
CA ALA A 409 -3.12 4.03 52.66
C ALA A 409 -4.63 4.26 52.37
N SER A 410 -5.01 5.44 51.88
CA SER A 410 -6.39 5.80 51.52
C SER A 410 -6.71 5.59 50.03
N TYR A 411 -5.80 5.01 49.27
CA TYR A 411 -5.91 4.85 47.83
C TYR A 411 -5.60 3.43 47.41
N THR A 412 -6.31 2.98 46.40
CA THR A 412 -6.15 1.67 45.81
C THR A 412 -5.48 1.81 44.44
N GLN A 413 -4.53 0.91 44.16
CA GLN A 413 -3.83 0.89 42.87
C GLN A 413 -4.76 0.32 41.79
N LYS A 414 -4.98 1.11 40.73
CA LYS A 414 -5.51 0.64 39.45
C LYS A 414 -4.46 0.90 38.38
N VAL A 415 -3.70 -0.14 38.07
CA VAL A 415 -2.56 -0.11 37.14
C VAL A 415 -1.48 0.89 37.58
N ASP A 416 -1.37 2.07 36.96
CA ASP A 416 -0.40 3.13 37.31
C ASP A 416 -1.08 4.42 37.85
N VAL A 417 -2.26 4.26 38.47
CA VAL A 417 -3.00 5.36 39.09
C VAL A 417 -3.49 4.94 40.48
N CYS A 418 -3.45 5.88 41.42
CA CYS A 418 -4.02 5.73 42.76
C CYS A 418 -5.40 6.35 42.83
N ILE A 419 -6.43 5.51 42.95
CA ILE A 419 -7.84 5.92 43.00
C ILE A 419 -8.44 5.66 44.38
N ILE A 420 -9.47 6.41 44.74
CA ILE A 420 -10.28 6.11 45.92
C ILE A 420 -11.15 4.90 45.57
N GLY A 421 -10.86 3.74 46.15
CA GLY A 421 -11.60 2.48 45.97
C GLY A 421 -12.54 2.15 47.12
N LEU A 422 -13.32 1.06 46.98
CA LEU A 422 -14.16 0.50 48.04
C LEU A 422 -13.33 0.23 49.32
N GLY A 423 -13.84 0.65 50.47
CA GLY A 423 -13.19 0.53 51.78
C GLY A 423 -12.32 1.72 52.19
N ASN A 424 -12.10 2.71 51.32
CA ASN A 424 -11.33 3.92 51.66
C ASN A 424 -12.21 5.02 52.26
N PRO A 425 -11.62 5.94 53.05
CA PRO A 425 -12.34 7.11 53.55
C PRO A 425 -12.87 8.00 52.42
N CYS A 426 -14.07 8.54 52.59
CA CYS A 426 -14.70 9.47 51.65
C CYS A 426 -15.38 10.62 52.39
N ALA A 427 -15.48 11.77 51.75
CA ALA A 427 -16.22 12.94 52.24
C ALA A 427 -17.64 13.00 51.64
N ASP A 428 -17.79 12.60 50.37
CA ASP A 428 -19.09 12.54 49.70
C ASP A 428 -19.17 11.40 48.67
N ASN A 429 -20.34 11.25 48.04
CA ASN A 429 -20.59 10.19 47.08
C ASN A 429 -19.78 10.32 45.78
N ALA A 430 -19.32 11.53 45.42
CA ALA A 430 -18.54 11.75 44.21
C ALA A 430 -17.16 11.08 44.33
N ASP A 431 -16.57 11.07 45.53
CA ASP A 431 -15.29 10.41 45.83
C ASP A 431 -15.30 8.91 45.44
N CYS A 432 -16.44 8.24 45.63
CA CYS A 432 -16.60 6.81 45.35
C CYS A 432 -17.11 6.56 43.92
N THR A 433 -18.16 7.29 43.50
CA THR A 433 -18.84 7.06 42.21
C THR A 433 -18.00 7.44 40.98
N ALA A 434 -17.00 8.32 41.14
CA ALA A 434 -16.10 8.69 40.05
C ALA A 434 -15.25 7.52 39.53
N ASN A 435 -14.93 6.56 40.41
CA ASN A 435 -13.97 5.49 40.10
C ASN A 435 -14.55 4.08 40.19
N VAL A 436 -15.59 3.87 41.03
CA VAL A 436 -16.27 2.59 41.18
C VAL A 436 -17.76 2.82 40.93
N ALA A 437 -18.26 2.33 39.79
CA ALA A 437 -19.68 2.39 39.47
C ALA A 437 -20.51 1.67 40.53
N HIS A 438 -21.68 2.22 40.85
CA HIS A 438 -22.59 1.69 41.87
C HIS A 438 -22.00 1.63 43.29
N SER A 439 -21.09 2.56 43.62
CA SER A 439 -20.61 2.80 44.99
C SER A 439 -21.17 4.10 45.58
N VAL A 440 -21.08 4.25 46.90
CA VAL A 440 -21.61 5.38 47.69
C VAL A 440 -20.71 5.61 48.90
N CYS A 441 -20.65 6.84 49.39
CA CYS A 441 -19.98 7.14 50.65
C CYS A 441 -20.92 6.83 51.82
N ALA A 442 -20.69 5.71 52.50
CA ALA A 442 -21.46 5.25 53.63
C ALA A 442 -20.59 5.23 54.88
N ASN A 443 -20.98 5.98 55.93
CA ASN A 443 -20.22 6.11 57.17
C ASN A 443 -18.77 6.58 56.96
N ASN A 444 -18.58 7.58 56.09
CA ASN A 444 -17.27 8.09 55.67
C ASN A 444 -16.36 7.04 55.01
N ILE A 445 -16.92 5.95 54.48
CA ILE A 445 -16.18 4.90 53.77
C ILE A 445 -16.90 4.58 52.44
N CYS A 446 -16.14 4.40 51.36
CA CYS A 446 -16.72 3.97 50.08
C CYS A 446 -17.24 2.54 50.16
N ALA A 447 -18.54 2.33 49.92
CA ALA A 447 -19.21 1.03 49.93
C ALA A 447 -20.06 0.85 48.67
N CYS A 448 -20.50 -0.37 48.37
CA CYS A 448 -21.44 -0.61 47.27
C CYS A 448 -22.85 -0.12 47.62
N ASN A 449 -23.58 0.35 46.61
CA ASN A 449 -25.00 0.65 46.73
C ASN A 449 -25.81 -0.59 47.15
N ASP A 450 -26.95 -0.36 47.79
CA ASP A 450 -27.91 -1.41 48.09
C ASP A 450 -28.27 -2.21 46.82
N GLY A 451 -28.18 -3.54 46.91
CA GLY A 451 -28.37 -4.45 45.78
C GLY A 451 -27.10 -4.80 44.99
N TYR A 452 -25.95 -4.25 45.38
CA TYR A 452 -24.64 -4.60 44.82
C TYR A 452 -23.73 -5.19 45.92
N GLN A 453 -22.85 -6.12 45.56
CA GLN A 453 -21.79 -6.61 46.44
C GLN A 453 -20.42 -6.42 45.80
N HIS A 454 -19.41 -6.24 46.65
CA HIS A 454 -18.04 -6.07 46.18
C HIS A 454 -17.50 -7.41 45.65
N THR A 455 -16.98 -7.43 44.43
CA THR A 455 -16.21 -8.54 43.90
C THR A 455 -14.85 -7.99 43.49
N GLY A 456 -13.84 -8.24 44.32
CA GLY A 456 -12.58 -7.51 44.22
C GLY A 456 -12.78 -6.02 44.52
N MET A 457 -12.51 -5.16 43.53
CA MET A 457 -12.60 -3.69 43.62
C MET A 457 -13.85 -3.10 42.95
N GLU A 458 -14.78 -3.94 42.48
CA GLU A 458 -15.98 -3.50 41.76
C GLU A 458 -17.27 -3.87 42.49
N CYS A 459 -18.31 -3.06 42.33
CA CYS A 459 -19.66 -3.36 42.80
C CYS A 459 -20.46 -4.05 41.69
N VAL A 460 -20.81 -5.32 41.90
CA VAL A 460 -21.61 -6.12 40.96
C VAL A 460 -22.99 -6.40 41.53
N VAL A 461 -23.99 -6.47 40.65
CA VAL A 461 -25.38 -6.75 41.03
C VAL A 461 -25.48 -8.08 41.77
N VAL A 462 -26.15 -8.06 42.92
CA VAL A 462 -26.59 -9.28 43.59
C VAL A 462 -27.81 -9.81 42.86
N LEU A 463 -27.60 -10.80 41.98
CA LEU A 463 -28.70 -11.60 41.47
C LEU A 463 -29.28 -12.40 42.64
N PHE A 464 -30.37 -11.91 43.24
CA PHE A 464 -31.15 -12.71 44.20
C PHE A 464 -31.54 -14.03 43.53
N GLN A 465 -30.88 -15.13 43.91
CA GLN A 465 -31.45 -16.46 43.73
C GLN A 465 -32.79 -16.46 44.45
N ARG A 466 -33.85 -16.72 43.68
CA ARG A 466 -35.26 -16.83 44.08
C ARG A 466 -35.42 -17.19 45.56
N MET A 467 -36.00 -16.28 46.33
CA MET A 467 -36.73 -16.64 47.54
C MET A 467 -37.68 -17.80 47.19
N HIS A 468 -37.52 -18.93 47.86
CA HIS A 468 -38.52 -19.98 47.93
C HIS A 468 -39.78 -19.39 48.61
N LEU A 469 -40.67 -18.79 47.81
CA LEU A 469 -42.05 -18.59 48.20
C LEU A 469 -42.70 -19.98 48.32
N ARG A 470 -42.88 -20.45 49.56
CA ARG A 470 -43.86 -21.50 49.86
C ARG A 470 -45.25 -20.93 49.57
N CYS A 471 -45.80 -21.26 48.41
CA CYS A 471 -47.24 -21.12 48.19
C CYS A 471 -47.97 -22.18 49.01
N SER A 472 -48.70 -21.78 50.05
CA SER A 472 -49.90 -22.51 50.46
C SER A 472 -51.03 -22.08 49.52
N CYS A 473 -51.67 -23.05 48.89
CA CYS A 473 -52.91 -22.86 48.16
C CYS A 473 -53.99 -22.39 49.13
N GLU A 474 -54.64 -21.26 48.84
CA GLU A 474 -56.10 -21.14 48.70
C GLU A 474 -56.52 -19.67 48.47
N ILE A 475 -57.19 -19.47 47.32
CA ILE A 475 -58.26 -18.50 47.04
C ILE A 475 -57.88 -17.03 46.70
N CYS A 476 -58.19 -16.66 45.44
CA CYS A 476 -58.66 -15.39 44.82
C CYS A 476 -58.07 -14.04 45.31
N ASP A 477 -57.73 -13.06 44.46
CA ASP A 477 -58.56 -12.46 43.43
C ASP A 477 -57.70 -11.60 42.48
N CYS A 478 -58.02 -11.60 41.18
CA CYS A 478 -57.36 -10.76 40.17
C CYS A 478 -58.20 -9.50 39.96
N GLU A 479 -57.84 -8.38 40.60
CA GLU A 479 -58.32 -7.06 40.22
C GLU A 479 -57.25 -6.16 39.60
N LYS A 480 -57.70 -5.49 38.53
CA LYS A 480 -56.98 -4.68 37.53
C LYS A 480 -56.39 -3.38 38.11
N ARG A 481 -55.30 -2.88 37.49
CA ARG A 481 -55.23 -1.50 36.95
C ARG A 481 -54.04 -1.26 35.99
N THR A 482 -54.42 -1.21 34.70
CA THR A 482 -53.94 -0.43 33.53
C THR A 482 -52.68 0.45 33.59
N PHE A 483 -51.79 0.27 32.60
CA PHE A 483 -50.85 1.27 32.07
C PHE A 483 -51.50 2.05 30.91
N SER A 484 -51.36 3.38 30.91
CA SER A 484 -51.67 4.26 29.77
C SER A 484 -50.39 4.86 29.19
N THR A 485 -50.18 4.74 27.88
CA THR A 485 -49.19 5.52 27.11
C THR A 485 -49.92 6.37 26.07
N GLY A 486 -49.83 7.70 26.19
CA GLY A 486 -50.19 8.67 25.14
C GLY A 486 -48.98 8.90 24.23
N LYS A 487 -49.12 8.66 22.91
CA LYS A 487 -49.32 9.62 21.81
C LYS A 487 -48.18 10.65 21.65
N ARG A 488 -47.62 10.89 20.46
CA ARG A 488 -47.98 10.43 19.10
C ARG A 488 -46.74 10.49 18.21
#